data_AF-A0A950E5G4-F1
#
_entry.id   AF-A0A950E5G4-F1
#
_cell.length_a   1.000
_cell.length_b   1.000
_cell.length_c   1.000
_cell.angle_alpha   90.00
_cell.angle_beta   90.00
_cell.angle_gamma   90.00
#
_symmetry.space_group_name_H-M   'P 1'
#
loop_
_entity.id
_entity.type
_entity.pdbx_description
1 polymer ?
#
loop_
_entity_poly.entity_id
_entity_poly.type
_entity_poly.pdbx_seq_one_letter_code
_entity_poly.pdbx_strand_id
1 'polypeptide(L)'
;MSPHRIVNAPELGDPSGFSHAVVATGATVYLAGQIGDGATIPEQFESAAENLVVALRAAGGEPHDLVSLQVFVTDVAAYKESLREIGQAWRKYFG
;
A
#
# COMPACT_ATOMS: atom_id res chain seq x y z
N MET A 1 -2.26 18.89 21.03
CA MET A 1 -1.58 18.04 20.03
C MET A 1 -2.51 16.91 19.65
N SER A 2 -2.56 16.51 18.38
CA SER A 2 -3.32 15.32 17.97
C SER A 2 -2.75 14.09 18.69
N PRO A 3 -3.56 13.14 19.15
CA PRO A 3 -3.06 11.89 19.73
C PRO A 3 -2.48 10.94 18.66
N HIS A 4 -2.54 11.31 17.37
CA HIS A 4 -2.09 10.49 16.26
C HIS A 4 -0.62 10.74 15.92
N ARG A 5 0.11 9.66 15.59
CA ARG A 5 1.48 9.72 15.08
C ARG A 5 1.47 9.69 13.56
N ILE A 6 1.99 10.75 12.94
CA ILE A 6 2.20 10.83 11.49
C ILE A 6 3.47 10.07 11.13
N VAL A 7 3.41 9.27 10.06
CA VAL A 7 4.51 8.45 9.59
C VAL A 7 4.66 8.62 8.08
N ASN A 8 5.82 9.11 7.66
CA ASN A 8 6.18 9.26 6.27
C ASN A 8 7.54 8.59 6.04
N ALA A 9 7.53 7.49 5.29
CA ALA A 9 8.73 6.75 4.92
C ALA A 9 9.53 7.56 3.87
N PRO A 10 10.81 7.88 4.09
CA PRO A 10 11.63 8.62 3.12
C PRO A 10 11.69 7.96 1.73
N GLU A 11 11.58 6.64 1.69
CA GLU A 11 11.59 5.82 0.46
C GLU A 11 10.41 6.12 -0.47
N LEU A 12 9.30 6.64 0.07
CA LEU A 12 8.08 6.97 -0.70
C LEU A 12 8.05 8.44 -1.15
N GLY A 13 9.11 9.20 -0.87
CA GLY A 13 9.18 10.63 -1.13
C GLY A 13 8.26 11.48 -0.24
N ASP A 14 8.38 12.80 -0.39
CA ASP A 14 7.62 13.76 0.41
C ASP A 14 6.14 13.77 0.01
N PRO A 15 5.21 13.48 0.94
CA PRO A 15 3.78 13.54 0.62
C PRO A 15 3.31 14.99 0.52
N SER A 16 2.38 15.26 -0.40
CA SER A 16 1.79 16.59 -0.60
C SER A 16 0.29 16.55 -0.36
N GLY A 17 -0.17 17.19 0.73
CA GLY A 17 -1.59 17.21 1.12
C GLY A 17 -2.11 15.95 1.81
N PHE A 18 -1.23 14.97 2.12
CA PHE A 18 -1.56 13.76 2.87
C PHE A 18 -0.36 13.27 3.72
N SER A 19 -0.48 12.12 4.37
CA SER A 19 0.63 11.40 5.01
C SER A 19 0.57 9.93 4.62
N HIS A 20 1.71 9.29 4.43
CA HIS A 20 1.77 7.89 3.95
C HIS A 20 1.10 6.92 4.92
N ALA A 21 1.26 7.16 6.23
CA ALA A 21 0.54 6.45 7.26
C ALA A 21 0.23 7.34 8.47
N VAL A 22 -0.88 7.05 9.14
CA VAL A 22 -1.25 7.65 10.42
C VAL A 22 -1.57 6.54 11.42
N VAL A 23 -0.82 6.51 12.52
CA VAL A 23 -1.13 5.63 13.65
C VAL A 23 -2.12 6.33 14.55
N ALA A 24 -3.35 5.77 14.60
CA ALA A 24 -4.41 6.26 15.47
C ALA A 24 -4.18 5.83 16.93
N THR A 25 -5.03 6.28 17.84
CA THR A 25 -5.00 5.78 19.22
C THR A 25 -5.31 4.28 19.26
N GLY A 26 -4.44 3.49 19.89
CA GLY A 26 -4.52 2.03 19.90
C GLY A 26 -3.50 1.41 18.94
N ALA A 27 -3.89 0.35 18.23
CA ALA A 27 -3.03 -0.38 17.30
C ALA A 27 -3.42 -0.22 15.82
N THR A 28 -4.37 0.67 15.51
CA THR A 28 -4.86 0.84 14.13
C THR A 28 -3.98 1.83 13.36
N VAL A 29 -3.49 1.37 12.20
CA VAL A 29 -2.78 2.18 11.22
C VAL A 29 -3.68 2.43 10.02
N TYR A 30 -3.84 3.70 9.63
CA TYR A 30 -4.47 4.08 8.38
C TYR A 30 -3.37 4.36 7.36
N LEU A 31 -3.36 3.58 6.28
CA LEU A 31 -2.43 3.73 5.17
C LEU A 31 -3.09 4.59 4.08
N ALA A 32 -2.34 5.56 3.54
CA ALA A 32 -2.76 6.26 2.33
C ALA A 32 -2.68 5.33 1.11
N GLY A 33 -3.51 5.60 0.12
CA GLY A 33 -3.48 4.88 -1.16
C GLY A 33 -2.11 5.00 -1.83
N GLN A 34 -1.61 3.87 -2.34
CA GLN A 34 -0.35 3.81 -3.05
C GLN A 34 -0.62 3.67 -4.55
N ILE A 35 0.01 4.53 -5.34
CA ILE A 35 -0.04 4.48 -6.80
C ILE A 35 1.19 3.74 -7.27
N GLY A 36 0.97 2.71 -8.09
CA GLY A 36 2.04 1.92 -8.67
C GLY A 36 2.60 2.53 -9.95
N ASP A 37 3.85 2.20 -10.25
CA ASP A 37 4.52 2.55 -11.49
C ASP A 37 4.72 1.31 -12.39
N GLY A 38 4.89 1.51 -13.70
CA GLY A 38 5.08 0.43 -14.67
C GLY A 38 4.16 0.53 -15.89
N ALA A 39 4.48 -0.27 -16.91
CA ALA A 39 3.77 -0.24 -18.19
C ALA A 39 2.50 -1.12 -18.18
N THR A 40 2.47 -2.13 -17.33
CA THR A 40 1.38 -3.10 -17.23
C THR A 40 0.69 -3.06 -15.87
N ILE A 41 -0.56 -3.52 -15.80
CA ILE A 41 -1.31 -3.59 -14.53
C ILE A 41 -0.59 -4.45 -13.47
N PRO A 42 0.02 -5.62 -13.80
CA PRO A 42 0.80 -6.37 -12.83
C PRO A 42 2.01 -5.62 -12.27
N GLU A 43 2.78 -4.93 -13.12
CA GLU A 43 3.94 -4.12 -12.68
C GLU A 43 3.50 -2.99 -11.74
N GLN A 44 2.43 -2.29 -12.12
CA GLN A 44 1.82 -1.25 -11.28
C GLN A 44 1.33 -1.83 -9.95
N PHE A 45 0.65 -2.98 -9.97
CA PHE A 45 0.19 -3.63 -8.74
C PHE A 45 1.38 -4.01 -7.84
N GLU A 46 2.44 -4.57 -8.41
CA GLU A 46 3.63 -4.98 -7.66
C GLU A 46 4.31 -3.77 -6.99
N SER A 47 4.52 -2.70 -7.75
CA SER A 47 5.08 -1.44 -7.24
C SER A 47 4.20 -0.82 -6.14
N ALA A 48 2.88 -0.80 -6.32
CA ALA A 48 1.96 -0.29 -5.30
C ALA A 48 1.96 -1.15 -4.02
N ALA A 49 2.04 -2.47 -4.15
CA ALA A 49 2.09 -3.39 -3.03
C ALA A 49 3.40 -3.23 -2.23
N GLU A 50 4.53 -3.05 -2.92
CA GLU A 50 5.82 -2.74 -2.30
C GLU A 50 5.75 -1.45 -1.49
N ASN A 51 5.25 -0.38 -2.10
CA ASN A 51 5.11 0.92 -1.44
C ASN A 51 4.21 0.85 -0.20
N LEU A 52 3.13 0.05 -0.27
CA LEU A 52 2.22 -0.15 0.86
C LEU A 52 2.93 -0.84 2.03
N VAL A 53 3.72 -1.87 1.76
CA VAL A 53 4.50 -2.58 2.79
C VAL A 53 5.56 -1.65 3.41
N VAL A 54 6.20 -0.79 2.60
CA VAL A 54 7.12 0.24 3.11
C VAL A 54 6.42 1.19 4.08
N ALA A 55 5.25 1.72 3.72
CA ALA A 55 4.46 2.59 4.59
C ALA A 55 4.03 1.89 5.89
N LEU A 56 3.57 0.64 5.79
CA LEU A 56 3.14 -0.18 6.93
C LEU A 56 4.30 -0.46 7.90
N ARG A 57 5.46 -0.85 7.37
CA ARG A 57 6.67 -1.10 8.18
C ARG A 57 7.19 0.16 8.85
N ALA A 58 7.16 1.30 8.16
CA ALA A 58 7.50 2.58 8.78
C ALA A 58 6.53 2.92 9.94
N ALA A 59 5.27 2.46 9.87
CA ALA A 59 4.31 2.60 10.95
C ALA A 59 4.51 1.59 12.09
N GLY A 60 5.35 0.56 11.89
CA GLY A 60 5.66 -0.49 12.86
C GLY A 60 4.81 -1.74 12.73
N GLY A 61 4.12 -1.95 11.60
CA GLY A 61 3.39 -3.17 11.30
C GLY A 61 4.10 -4.05 10.27
N GLU A 62 3.61 -5.26 10.09
CA GLU A 62 4.07 -6.22 9.09
C GLU A 62 2.91 -6.65 8.17
N PRO A 63 3.17 -7.25 7.00
CA PRO A 63 2.10 -7.59 6.05
C PRO A 63 0.96 -8.44 6.63
N HIS A 64 1.24 -9.31 7.60
CA HIS A 64 0.21 -10.11 8.28
C HIS A 64 -0.72 -9.31 9.21
N ASP A 65 -0.43 -8.04 9.47
CA ASP A 65 -1.27 -7.13 10.25
C ASP A 65 -2.33 -6.44 9.37
N LEU A 66 -2.28 -6.64 8.05
CA LEU A 66 -3.27 -6.09 7.12
C LEU A 66 -4.64 -6.72 7.37
N VAL A 67 -5.59 -5.90 7.82
CA VAL A 67 -6.97 -6.31 8.08
C VAL A 67 -7.93 -6.01 6.93
N SER A 68 -7.58 -5.06 6.06
CA SER A 68 -8.39 -4.66 4.90
C SER A 68 -7.51 -3.97 3.86
N LEU A 69 -7.76 -4.29 2.58
CA LEU A 69 -7.12 -3.66 1.44
C LEU A 69 -8.17 -3.35 0.38
N GLN A 70 -8.12 -2.15 -0.19
CA GLN A 70 -8.98 -1.75 -1.31
C GLN A 70 -8.12 -1.40 -2.52
N VAL A 71 -8.38 -2.06 -3.64
CA VAL A 71 -7.66 -1.87 -4.90
C VAL A 71 -8.60 -1.17 -5.88
N PHE A 72 -8.19 0.00 -6.36
CA PHE A 72 -8.89 0.75 -7.40
C PHE A 72 -8.16 0.59 -8.71
N VAL A 73 -8.90 0.27 -9.77
CA VAL A 73 -8.35 0.06 -11.11
C VAL A 73 -9.11 0.88 -12.13
N THR A 74 -8.39 1.37 -13.15
CA THR A 74 -8.97 2.13 -14.27
C THR A 74 -9.60 1.23 -15.32
N ASP A 75 -9.12 -0.01 -15.46
CA ASP A 75 -9.68 -1.05 -16.33
C ASP A 75 -9.87 -2.35 -15.56
N VAL A 76 -11.13 -2.68 -15.27
CA VAL A 76 -11.50 -3.89 -14.52
C VAL A 76 -11.32 -5.16 -15.36
N ALA A 77 -11.48 -5.09 -16.68
CA ALA A 77 -11.33 -6.26 -17.55
C ALA A 77 -9.86 -6.67 -17.63
N ALA A 78 -8.97 -5.71 -17.94
CA ALA A 78 -7.53 -5.96 -18.00
C ALA A 78 -6.95 -6.40 -16.65
N TYR A 79 -7.45 -5.85 -15.53
CA TYR A 79 -7.09 -6.34 -14.19
C TYR A 79 -7.49 -7.80 -13.97
N LYS A 80 -8.72 -8.17 -14.36
CA LYS A 80 -9.22 -9.55 -14.22
C LYS A 80 -8.44 -10.55 -15.08
N GLU A 81 -8.04 -10.13 -16.28
CA GLU A 81 -7.21 -10.94 -17.17
C GLU A 81 -5.81 -11.20 -16.59
N SER A 82 -5.31 -10.29 -15.75
CA SER A 82 -3.96 -10.34 -15.18
C SER A 82 -3.89 -10.92 -13.75
N LEU A 83 -4.97 -11.52 -13.25
CA LEU A 83 -5.05 -11.98 -11.85
C LEU A 83 -3.97 -13.02 -11.48
N ARG A 84 -3.48 -13.79 -12.46
CA ARG A 84 -2.45 -14.80 -12.21
C ARG A 84 -1.13 -14.16 -11.82
N GLU A 85 -0.69 -13.15 -12.56
CA GLU A 85 0.53 -12.38 -12.33
C GLU A 85 0.40 -11.54 -11.07
N ILE A 86 -0.73 -10.85 -10.90
CA ILE A 86 -1.06 -10.07 -9.68
C ILE A 86 -1.01 -10.96 -8.45
N GLY A 87 -1.53 -12.20 -8.54
CA GLY A 87 -1.48 -13.16 -7.45
C GLY A 87 -0.06 -13.56 -7.02
N GLN A 88 0.95 -13.41 -7.88
CA GLN A 88 2.35 -13.64 -7.51
C GLN A 88 2.88 -12.49 -6.64
N ALA A 89 2.63 -11.25 -7.06
CA ALA A 89 2.95 -10.07 -6.25
C ALA A 89 2.19 -10.08 -4.92
N TRP A 90 0.91 -10.46 -4.92
CA TRP A 90 0.12 -10.60 -3.70
C TRP A 90 0.79 -11.51 -2.68
N ARG A 91 1.15 -12.75 -3.08
CA ARG A 91 1.84 -13.70 -2.19
C ARG A 91 3.22 -13.18 -1.75
N LYS A 92 3.95 -12.51 -2.65
CA LYS A 92 5.29 -11.97 -2.38
C LYS A 92 5.26 -10.91 -1.27
N TYR A 93 4.27 -10.00 -1.30
CA TYR A 93 4.23 -8.84 -0.39
C TYR A 93 3.30 -9.02 0.80
N PHE A 94 2.22 -9.80 0.67
CA PHE A 94 1.18 -9.93 1.70
C PHE A 94 1.09 -11.32 2.34
N GLY A 95 1.72 -12.35 1.74
CA GLY A 95 1.64 -13.75 2.18
C GLY A 95 0.71 -14.59 1.32
#